data_AF-A0A6P2B4I9-F1
#
_entry.id   AF-A0A6P2B4I9-F1
#
_cell.length_a   1.000
_cell.length_b   1.000
_cell.length_c   1.000
_cell.angle_alpha   90.00
_cell.angle_beta   90.00
_cell.angle_gamma   90.00
#
_symmetry.space_group_name_H-M   'P 1'
#
loop_
_entity.id
_entity.type
_entity.pdbx_description
1 polymer ?
#
loop_
_entity_poly.entity_id
_entity_poly.type
_entity_poly.pdbx_seq_one_letter_code
_entity_poly.pdbx_strand_id
1 'polypeptide(L)'
;MFVVGAGIFLVGSIKLGDFQAEGMRVRVAGAVLCVPLIMSQLLYTLVAVLTDGSSGAAGFVAFLELVGMGAAAGVAYWLVMLESGQIAPPSSARRQNYTRPSSGKEGEKSGDSSGKREHPLSRMLSQFGDDEEQKQEERKPTGEKRRQPTGVPRRQRDYPMVMTTTEAASYLNITEDALLELIESGKIAASRINYRYRISRTVLDEFIEAQE
;
A
#
# COMPACT_ATOMS: atom_id res chain seq x y z
N MET A 1 -0.67 -32.88 2.58
CA MET A 1 -0.85 -31.43 2.84
C MET A 1 0.45 -30.71 3.18
N PHE A 2 1.28 -31.25 4.07
CA PHE A 2 2.49 -30.55 4.53
C PHE A 2 3.46 -30.13 3.42
N VAL A 3 3.81 -31.02 2.48
CA VAL A 3 4.72 -30.68 1.36
C VAL A 3 4.16 -29.54 0.50
N VAL A 4 2.85 -29.56 0.26
CA VAL A 4 2.15 -28.53 -0.51
C VAL A 4 2.13 -27.20 0.26
N GLY A 5 1.78 -27.24 1.55
CA GLY A 5 1.80 -26.06 2.43
C GLY A 5 3.19 -25.44 2.57
N ALA A 6 4.22 -26.27 2.76
CA ALA A 6 5.61 -25.83 2.85
C ALA A 6 6.11 -25.23 1.52
N GLY A 7 5.77 -25.84 0.39
CA GLY A 7 6.09 -25.28 -0.93
C GLY A 7 5.44 -23.91 -1.15
N ILE A 8 4.15 -23.76 -0.80
CA ILE A 8 3.42 -22.50 -0.88
C ILE A 8 4.02 -21.45 0.07
N PHE A 9 4.37 -21.86 1.30
CA PHE A 9 4.95 -20.98 2.31
C PHE A 9 6.31 -20.41 1.87
N LEU A 10 7.17 -21.27 1.32
CA LEU A 10 8.52 -20.90 0.89
C LEU A 10 8.50 -20.03 -0.37
N VAL A 11 7.69 -20.41 -1.36
CA VAL A 11 7.60 -19.68 -2.64
C VAL A 11 6.83 -18.37 -2.46
N GLY A 12 5.73 -18.38 -1.69
CA GLY A 12 4.89 -17.20 -1.45
C GLY A 12 4.07 -16.73 -2.65
N SER A 13 4.05 -17.51 -3.72
CA SER A 13 3.24 -17.27 -4.92
C SER A 13 2.60 -18.57 -5.39
N ILE A 14 1.35 -18.50 -5.83
CA ILE A 14 0.65 -19.62 -6.46
C ILE A 14 0.12 -19.15 -7.81
N LYS A 15 0.42 -19.92 -8.86
CA LYS A 15 -0.13 -19.75 -10.22
C LYS A 15 -0.96 -20.98 -10.59
N LEU A 16 -2.27 -20.84 -10.65
CA LEU A 16 -3.20 -21.88 -11.09
C LEU A 16 -4.02 -21.35 -12.27
N GLY A 17 -3.59 -21.66 -13.49
CA GLY A 17 -4.23 -21.13 -14.70
C GLY A 17 -4.21 -19.59 -14.69
N ASP A 18 -5.39 -18.98 -14.67
CA ASP A 18 -5.57 -17.52 -14.62
C ASP A 18 -5.50 -16.94 -13.19
N PHE A 19 -5.48 -17.79 -12.16
CA PHE A 19 -5.33 -17.33 -10.77
C PHE A 19 -3.86 -17.12 -10.44
N GLN A 20 -3.52 -15.88 -10.14
CA GLN A 20 -2.21 -15.49 -9.65
C GLN A 20 -2.39 -14.80 -8.30
N ALA A 21 -2.00 -15.48 -7.23
CA ALA A 21 -2.00 -14.94 -5.87
C ALA A 21 -0.55 -14.88 -5.38
N GLU A 22 -0.10 -13.72 -4.93
CA GLU A 22 1.25 -13.50 -4.43
C GLU A 22 1.20 -12.56 -3.22
N GLY A 23 2.06 -12.81 -2.22
CA GLY A 23 2.22 -11.91 -1.08
C GLY A 23 2.17 -12.59 0.28
N MET A 24 2.19 -11.77 1.34
CA MET A 24 2.26 -12.23 2.72
C MET A 24 1.10 -13.16 3.09
N ARG A 25 -0.11 -12.92 2.55
CA ARG A 25 -1.29 -13.75 2.85
C ARG A 25 -1.21 -15.15 2.25
N VAL A 26 -0.59 -15.30 1.08
CA VAL A 26 -0.34 -16.61 0.45
C VAL A 26 0.65 -17.42 1.27
N ARG A 27 1.70 -16.76 1.79
CA ARG A 27 2.62 -17.40 2.74
C ARG A 27 1.89 -17.85 4.00
N VAL A 28 1.04 -16.99 4.59
CA VAL A 28 0.24 -17.37 5.76
C VAL A 28 -0.66 -18.58 5.46
N ALA A 29 -1.30 -18.65 4.29
CA ALA A 29 -2.08 -19.83 3.89
C ALA A 29 -1.23 -21.12 3.81
N GLY A 30 0.00 -21.02 3.29
CA GLY A 30 0.96 -22.12 3.32
C GLY A 30 1.33 -22.57 4.74
N ALA A 31 1.56 -21.62 5.65
CA ALA A 31 1.82 -21.92 7.06
C ALA A 31 0.63 -22.61 7.73
N VAL A 32 -0.59 -22.12 7.49
CA VAL A 32 -1.83 -22.71 8.03
C VAL A 32 -2.00 -24.17 7.59
N LEU A 33 -1.62 -24.52 6.35
CA LEU A 33 -1.64 -25.89 5.86
C LEU A 33 -0.61 -26.82 6.54
N CYS A 34 0.44 -26.26 7.14
CA CYS A 34 1.44 -27.02 7.88
C CYS A 34 1.04 -27.28 9.34
N VAL A 35 0.19 -26.43 9.93
CA VAL A 35 -0.21 -26.50 11.35
C VAL A 35 -0.80 -27.86 11.75
N PRO A 36 -1.75 -28.46 10.99
CA PRO A 36 -2.38 -29.71 11.41
C PRO A 36 -1.39 -30.87 11.59
N LEU A 37 -0.35 -30.96 10.76
CA LEU A 37 0.63 -32.04 10.85
C LEU A 37 1.55 -31.86 12.05
N ILE A 38 2.01 -30.63 12.29
CA ILE A 38 2.84 -30.32 13.47
C ILE A 38 2.05 -30.55 14.76
N MET A 39 0.79 -30.11 14.78
CA MET A 39 -0.08 -30.32 15.94
C MET A 39 -0.43 -31.79 16.16
N SER A 40 -0.76 -32.53 15.09
CA SER A 40 -1.00 -33.99 15.14
C SER A 40 0.19 -34.72 15.76
N GLN A 41 1.42 -34.39 15.32
CA GLN A 41 2.61 -35.06 15.81
C GLN A 41 2.86 -34.80 17.30
N LEU A 42 2.64 -33.56 17.76
CA LEU A 42 2.72 -33.22 19.19
C LEU A 42 1.62 -33.91 20.00
N LEU A 43 0.39 -33.93 19.49
CA LEU A 43 -0.76 -34.55 20.14
C LEU A 43 -0.57 -36.07 20.27
N TYR A 44 -0.06 -36.72 19.23
CA TYR A 44 0.23 -38.15 19.24
C TYR A 44 1.29 -38.50 20.29
N THR A 45 2.34 -37.68 20.40
CA THR A 45 3.39 -37.87 21.41
C THR A 45 2.83 -37.72 22.82
N LEU A 46 2.00 -36.69 23.06
CA LEU A 46 1.35 -36.46 24.35
C LEU A 46 0.41 -37.60 24.73
N VAL A 47 -0.43 -38.04 23.80
CA VAL A 47 -1.40 -39.12 24.00
C VAL A 47 -0.69 -40.44 24.24
N ALA A 48 0.36 -40.76 23.47
CA ALA A 48 1.14 -41.98 23.68
C ALA A 48 1.72 -42.06 25.10
N VAL A 49 2.21 -40.94 25.64
CA VAL A 49 2.71 -40.85 27.02
C VAL A 49 1.59 -41.01 28.06
N LEU A 50 0.42 -40.41 27.81
CA LEU A 50 -0.70 -40.40 28.77
C LEU A 50 -1.52 -41.70 28.77
N THR A 51 -1.60 -42.39 27.65
CA THR A 51 -2.48 -43.56 27.49
C THR A 51 -1.72 -44.87 27.34
N ASP A 52 -0.41 -44.85 27.60
CA ASP A 52 0.48 -46.00 27.49
C ASP A 52 0.36 -46.72 26.14
N GLY A 53 0.16 -45.94 25.07
CA GLY A 53 -0.01 -46.45 23.71
C GLY A 53 -1.37 -47.13 23.41
N SER A 54 -2.43 -46.89 24.19
CA SER A 54 -3.75 -47.48 23.89
C SER A 54 -4.23 -47.16 22.46
N SER A 55 -4.64 -48.20 21.74
CA SER A 55 -5.09 -48.11 20.34
C SER A 55 -6.36 -47.27 20.16
N GLY A 56 -7.20 -47.19 21.20
CA GLY A 56 -8.38 -46.31 21.21
C GLY A 56 -8.02 -44.83 21.20
N ALA A 57 -6.96 -44.44 21.92
CA ALA A 57 -6.49 -43.07 21.96
C ALA A 57 -5.83 -42.65 20.63
N ALA A 58 -5.10 -43.56 19.98
CA ALA A 58 -4.57 -43.34 18.63
C ALA A 58 -5.70 -43.10 17.60
N GLY A 59 -6.80 -43.87 17.68
CA GLY A 59 -7.97 -43.69 16.82
C GLY A 59 -8.65 -42.32 17.01
N PHE A 60 -8.76 -41.85 18.25
CA PHE A 60 -9.31 -40.53 18.57
C PHE A 60 -8.44 -39.38 18.02
N VAL A 61 -7.11 -39.49 18.15
CA VAL A 61 -6.16 -38.52 17.57
C VAL A 61 -6.29 -38.46 16.05
N ALA A 62 -6.40 -39.61 15.37
CA ALA A 62 -6.58 -39.66 13.93
C ALA A 62 -7.89 -39.00 13.48
N PHE A 63 -8.97 -39.15 14.25
CA PHE A 63 -10.24 -38.46 13.98
C PHE A 63 -10.10 -36.95 14.14
N LEU A 64 -9.46 -36.48 15.21
CA LEU A 64 -9.19 -35.04 15.41
C LEU A 64 -8.31 -34.45 14.31
N GLU A 65 -7.35 -35.21 13.80
CA GLU A 65 -6.53 -34.80 12.67
C GLU A 65 -7.35 -34.60 11.40
N LEU A 66 -8.28 -35.51 11.09
CA LEU A 66 -9.15 -35.39 9.91
C LEU A 66 -10.01 -34.11 9.99
N VAL A 67 -10.58 -33.83 11.17
CA VAL A 67 -11.35 -32.60 11.42
C VAL A 67 -10.45 -31.36 11.28
N GLY A 68 -9.25 -31.40 11.88
CA GLY A 68 -8.28 -30.30 11.81
C GLY A 68 -7.80 -30.02 10.39
N MET A 69 -7.58 -31.06 9.58
CA MET A 69 -7.26 -30.92 8.15
C MET A 69 -8.37 -30.22 7.37
N GLY A 70 -9.63 -30.62 7.60
CA GLY A 70 -10.78 -29.98 6.95
C GLY A 70 -10.89 -28.50 7.28
N ALA A 71 -10.77 -28.15 8.57
CA ALA A 71 -10.78 -26.77 9.02
C ALA A 71 -9.63 -25.94 8.44
N ALA A 72 -8.40 -26.48 8.46
CA ALA A 72 -7.23 -25.79 7.92
C ALA A 72 -7.32 -25.58 6.41
N ALA A 73 -7.82 -26.57 5.66
CA ALA A 73 -8.06 -26.42 4.23
C ALA A 73 -9.11 -25.33 3.94
N GLY A 74 -10.18 -25.28 4.73
CA GLY A 74 -11.20 -24.22 4.63
C GLY A 74 -10.64 -22.82 4.91
N VAL A 75 -9.85 -22.66 5.97
CA VAL A 75 -9.20 -21.38 6.30
C VAL A 75 -8.18 -20.97 5.24
N ALA A 76 -7.36 -21.91 4.76
CA ALA A 76 -6.39 -21.64 3.70
C ALA A 76 -7.07 -21.22 2.40
N TYR A 77 -8.17 -21.89 2.04
CA TYR A 77 -9.00 -21.53 0.88
C TYR A 77 -9.59 -20.12 1.03
N TRP A 78 -10.16 -19.80 2.20
CA TRP A 78 -10.68 -18.46 2.49
C TRP A 78 -9.60 -17.40 2.33
N LEU A 79 -8.43 -17.58 2.95
CA LEU A 79 -7.33 -16.62 2.90
C LEU A 79 -6.85 -16.35 1.46
N VAL A 80 -6.77 -17.40 0.64
CA VAL A 80 -6.40 -17.26 -0.77
C VAL A 80 -7.49 -16.50 -1.55
N MET A 81 -8.76 -16.76 -1.26
CA MET A 81 -9.88 -16.07 -1.92
C MET A 81 -10.07 -14.60 -1.50
N LEU A 82 -9.67 -14.23 -0.28
CA LEU A 82 -9.60 -12.82 0.14
C LEU A 82 -8.53 -12.04 -0.64
N GLU A 83 -7.44 -12.70 -1.02
CA GLU A 83 -6.35 -12.08 -1.77
C GLU A 83 -6.67 -11.97 -3.26
N SER A 84 -7.42 -12.93 -3.83
CA SER A 84 -7.83 -12.92 -5.24
C SER A 84 -8.92 -11.88 -5.56
N GLY A 85 -9.43 -11.15 -4.56
CA GLY A 85 -10.47 -10.13 -4.74
C GLY A 85 -11.83 -10.69 -5.14
N GLN A 86 -12.03 -12.02 -5.12
CA GLN A 86 -13.29 -12.66 -5.52
C GLN A 86 -14.32 -12.71 -4.38
N ILE A 87 -13.87 -12.72 -3.12
CA ILE A 87 -14.77 -12.57 -1.97
C ILE A 87 -14.75 -11.10 -1.58
N ALA A 88 -15.80 -10.36 -1.96
CA ALA A 88 -16.09 -9.07 -1.34
C ALA A 88 -16.17 -9.31 0.17
N PRO A 89 -15.41 -8.58 1.01
CA PRO A 89 -15.48 -8.76 2.45
C PRO A 89 -16.94 -8.60 2.89
N PRO A 90 -17.41 -9.37 3.91
CA PRO A 90 -18.74 -9.15 4.46
C PRO A 90 -18.86 -7.67 4.77
N SER A 91 -19.87 -7.06 4.18
CA SER A 91 -20.18 -5.64 4.21
C SER A 91 -20.37 -5.17 5.65
N SER A 92 -19.29 -4.84 6.34
CA SER A 92 -19.29 -4.21 7.65
C SER A 92 -18.19 -3.15 7.75
N ALA A 93 -18.06 -2.34 6.72
CA ALA A 93 -17.59 -0.95 6.85
C ALA A 93 -18.27 -0.11 5.78
N ARG A 94 -19.60 -0.05 5.87
CA ARG A 94 -20.43 1.04 5.38
C ARG A 94 -19.93 2.32 6.06
N ARG A 95 -18.84 2.94 5.57
CA ARG A 95 -18.58 4.35 5.85
C ARG A 95 -19.70 5.10 5.15
N GLN A 96 -20.61 5.58 5.98
CA GLN A 96 -21.80 6.32 5.63
C GLN A 96 -21.42 7.45 4.68
N ASN A 97 -21.85 7.32 3.42
CA ASN A 97 -22.11 8.48 2.58
C ASN A 97 -23.13 9.34 3.31
N TYR A 98 -22.68 10.41 3.97
CA TYR A 98 -23.55 11.53 4.32
C TYR A 98 -23.92 12.23 3.02
N THR A 99 -24.96 11.73 2.35
CA THR A 99 -25.79 12.57 1.48
C THR A 99 -26.46 13.61 2.37
N ARG A 100 -25.85 14.80 2.48
CA ARG A 100 -26.52 15.99 3.00
C ARG A 100 -27.25 16.69 1.84
N PRO A 101 -28.57 16.91 1.94
CA PRO A 101 -29.33 17.59 0.90
C PRO A 101 -28.96 19.09 0.92
N SER A 102 -28.41 19.58 -0.18
CA SER A 102 -28.20 21.01 -0.41
C SER A 102 -29.51 21.64 -0.85
N SER A 103 -30.29 22.11 0.12
CA SER A 103 -31.34 23.11 -0.08
C SER A 103 -30.69 24.47 -0.35
N GLY A 104 -30.95 25.03 -1.53
CA GLY A 104 -31.03 26.47 -1.85
C GLY A 104 -29.86 27.39 -1.46
N LYS A 105 -29.20 27.98 -2.46
CA LYS A 105 -29.50 29.35 -2.88
C LYS A 105 -28.71 29.74 -4.14
N GLU A 106 -29.43 30.47 -4.98
CA GLU A 106 -29.03 31.17 -6.19
C GLU A 106 -27.95 32.24 -5.94
N GLY A 107 -27.25 32.61 -7.01
CA GLY A 107 -26.26 33.69 -7.08
C GLY A 107 -25.15 33.32 -8.06
N GLU A 108 -25.40 33.26 -9.36
CA GLU A 108 -25.48 34.39 -10.31
C GLU A 108 -24.12 35.09 -10.57
N LYS A 109 -23.80 35.19 -11.88
CA LYS A 109 -22.81 36.04 -12.58
C LYS A 109 -21.34 35.59 -12.54
N SER A 110 -20.53 35.74 -13.59
CA SER A 110 -20.65 36.02 -15.03
C SER A 110 -19.20 36.27 -15.47
N GLY A 111 -18.71 35.74 -16.59
CA GLY A 111 -17.36 36.12 -17.05
C GLY A 111 -16.84 35.27 -18.21
N ASP A 112 -17.21 35.71 -19.40
CA ASP A 112 -16.83 35.23 -20.74
C ASP A 112 -15.38 35.60 -21.13
N SER A 113 -14.93 35.07 -22.28
CA SER A 113 -13.72 35.28 -23.10
C SER A 113 -12.56 34.29 -22.84
N SER A 114 -12.21 33.32 -23.70
CA SER A 114 -12.03 33.22 -25.17
C SER A 114 -10.68 33.75 -25.69
N GLY A 115 -9.96 32.88 -26.42
CA GLY A 115 -8.75 33.17 -27.22
C GLY A 115 -7.54 32.33 -26.79
N LYS A 116 -7.22 31.14 -27.34
CA LYS A 116 -6.91 30.74 -28.73
C LYS A 116 -5.64 31.42 -29.29
N ARG A 117 -4.53 30.66 -29.38
CA ARG A 117 -3.72 30.42 -30.61
C ARG A 117 -2.37 29.77 -30.29
N GLU A 118 -2.20 28.55 -30.81
CA GLU A 118 -0.90 27.93 -31.06
C GLU A 118 -0.29 28.52 -32.34
N HIS A 119 1.04 28.56 -32.46
CA HIS A 119 1.71 28.17 -33.70
C HIS A 119 3.19 27.77 -33.49
N PRO A 120 3.72 26.79 -34.27
CA PRO A 120 5.01 26.14 -34.04
C PRO A 120 6.01 26.53 -35.13
N LEU A 121 6.89 27.51 -34.89
CA LEU A 121 7.94 27.87 -35.87
C LEU A 121 9.28 28.30 -35.25
N SER A 122 9.46 28.23 -33.93
CA SER A 122 10.73 28.63 -33.29
C SER A 122 11.77 27.51 -33.20
N ARG A 123 11.47 26.32 -33.76
CA ARG A 123 12.31 25.11 -33.65
C ARG A 123 13.39 24.98 -34.74
N MET A 124 13.69 26.02 -35.51
CA MET A 124 14.54 25.88 -36.71
C MET A 124 15.76 26.80 -36.80
N LEU A 125 16.12 27.57 -35.75
CA LEU A 125 17.18 28.60 -35.88
C LEU A 125 18.25 28.64 -34.78
N SER A 126 18.41 27.60 -33.96
CA SER A 126 19.46 27.59 -32.92
C SER A 126 20.32 26.32 -32.93
N GLN A 127 20.57 25.80 -34.14
CA GLN A 127 21.54 24.73 -34.39
C GLN A 127 22.71 25.32 -35.17
N PHE A 128 23.52 26.19 -34.57
CA PHE A 128 24.87 26.53 -35.02
C PHE A 128 25.60 27.27 -33.91
N GLY A 129 26.75 26.72 -33.49
CA GLY A 129 27.75 27.45 -32.70
C GLY A 129 28.10 26.78 -31.39
N ASP A 130 28.80 25.64 -31.46
CA ASP A 130 29.70 25.19 -30.40
C ASP A 130 31.10 25.75 -30.66
N ASP A 131 31.86 25.87 -29.57
CA ASP A 131 33.32 25.96 -29.43
C ASP A 131 33.91 27.30 -28.94
N GLU A 132 34.89 27.12 -28.03
CA GLU A 132 35.70 28.09 -27.26
C GLU A 132 35.12 28.53 -25.89
N GLU A 133 35.80 28.49 -24.74
CA GLU A 133 37.21 28.21 -24.40
C GLU A 133 37.36 28.14 -22.86
N GLN A 134 38.44 27.49 -22.40
CA GLN A 134 39.21 27.72 -21.13
C GLN A 134 38.51 27.45 -19.77
N LYS A 135 38.89 26.48 -18.93
CA LYS A 135 40.17 26.04 -18.30
C LYS A 135 40.60 26.88 -17.07
N GLN A 136 40.75 26.16 -15.94
CA GLN A 136 41.51 26.49 -14.70
C GLN A 136 40.87 27.58 -13.80
N GLU A 137 40.77 27.49 -12.47
CA GLU A 137 41.70 27.10 -11.39
C GLU A 137 40.82 26.98 -10.09
N GLU A 138 40.94 25.96 -9.22
CA GLU A 138 41.81 25.93 -8.02
C GLU A 138 41.03 25.98 -6.67
N ARG A 139 41.48 25.13 -5.73
CA ARG A 139 41.27 25.11 -4.25
C ARG A 139 39.96 24.59 -3.60
N LYS A 140 40.12 23.41 -2.97
CA LYS A 140 39.52 22.96 -1.69
C LYS A 140 39.76 23.97 -0.54
N PRO A 141 39.21 23.78 0.67
CA PRO A 141 37.86 23.39 1.09
C PRO A 141 37.35 24.43 2.15
N THR A 142 36.28 24.10 2.88
CA THR A 142 35.82 24.68 4.17
C THR A 142 34.53 25.49 4.07
N GLY A 143 33.50 24.97 4.76
CA GLY A 143 32.64 25.73 5.63
C GLY A 143 31.63 26.69 5.00
N GLU A 144 30.36 26.46 5.36
CA GLU A 144 29.43 27.54 5.67
C GLU A 144 28.79 28.30 4.48
N LYS A 145 27.57 27.89 4.12
CA LYS A 145 26.40 28.79 4.17
C LYS A 145 25.15 28.08 3.70
N ARG A 146 24.19 28.03 4.62
CA ARG A 146 22.75 28.10 4.39
C ARG A 146 22.45 28.91 3.12
N ARG A 147 22.16 28.21 2.02
CA ARG A 147 21.52 28.77 0.83
C ARG A 147 20.15 28.09 0.72
N GLN A 148 19.14 28.79 1.21
CA GLN A 148 17.79 28.63 0.69
C GLN A 148 17.86 28.90 -0.82
N PRO A 149 17.40 28.01 -1.70
CA PRO A 149 16.98 28.41 -3.04
C PRO A 149 15.64 29.13 -2.83
N THR A 150 15.64 30.46 -2.88
CA THR A 150 15.24 31.22 -4.07
C THR A 150 13.86 30.81 -4.54
N GLY A 151 12.89 31.69 -4.26
CA GLY A 151 11.50 31.56 -4.67
C GLY A 151 11.39 31.24 -6.16
N VAL A 152 11.12 29.97 -6.43
CA VAL A 152 10.60 29.54 -7.72
C VAL A 152 9.15 30.02 -7.76
N PRO A 153 8.71 30.71 -8.82
CA PRO A 153 7.31 31.10 -8.96
C PRO A 153 6.45 29.86 -8.75
N ARG A 154 5.52 29.94 -7.78
CA ARG A 154 4.51 28.91 -7.51
C ARG A 154 3.62 28.80 -8.75
N ARG A 155 4.12 28.11 -9.79
CA ARG A 155 3.24 27.45 -10.76
C ARG A 155 2.27 26.66 -9.90
N GLN A 156 0.99 26.96 -9.99
CA GLN A 156 -0.07 26.11 -9.44
C GLN A 156 0.30 24.69 -9.87
N ARG A 157 0.85 23.91 -8.94
CA ARG A 157 1.22 22.54 -9.23
C ARG A 157 -0.11 21.83 -9.25
N ASP A 158 -0.48 21.32 -10.42
CA ASP A 158 -1.59 20.39 -10.54
C ASP A 158 -1.20 19.14 -9.77
N TYR A 159 -1.58 19.10 -8.50
CA TYR A 159 -1.32 17.95 -7.67
C TYR A 159 -2.31 16.84 -8.02
N PRO A 160 -1.83 15.60 -8.23
CA PRO A 160 -2.70 14.49 -8.52
C PRO A 160 -3.62 14.20 -7.34
N MET A 161 -4.76 13.54 -7.61
CA MET A 161 -5.73 13.21 -6.56
C MET A 161 -5.17 12.27 -5.48
N VAL A 162 -4.16 11.46 -5.84
CA VAL A 162 -3.43 10.60 -4.91
C VAL A 162 -1.94 10.91 -5.02
N MET A 163 -1.33 11.29 -3.90
CA MET A 163 0.03 11.79 -3.80
C MET A 163 0.96 10.78 -3.11
N THR A 164 2.24 10.82 -3.49
CA THR A 164 3.37 10.30 -2.69
C THR A 164 3.57 11.11 -1.41
N THR A 165 4.38 10.60 -0.48
CA THR A 165 4.84 11.35 0.70
C THR A 165 5.55 12.65 0.32
N THR A 166 6.42 12.62 -0.70
CA THR A 166 7.15 13.79 -1.21
C THR A 166 6.21 14.86 -1.78
N GLU A 167 5.21 14.45 -2.55
CA GLU A 167 4.22 15.35 -3.13
C GLU A 167 3.29 15.93 -2.06
N ALA A 168 2.84 15.11 -1.10
CA ALA A 168 2.00 15.55 0.01
C ALA A 168 2.75 16.51 0.95
N ALA A 169 4.03 16.27 1.21
CA ALA A 169 4.88 17.18 1.99
C ALA A 169 5.02 18.53 1.27
N SER A 170 5.20 18.49 -0.05
CA SER A 170 5.19 19.69 -0.90
C SER A 170 3.84 20.41 -0.90
N TYR A 171 2.74 19.68 -0.81
CA TYR A 171 1.37 20.23 -0.75
C TYR A 171 1.16 21.02 0.54
N LEU A 172 1.51 20.44 1.68
CA LEU A 172 1.38 21.05 3.01
C LEU A 172 2.50 22.06 3.33
N ASN A 173 3.52 22.20 2.46
CA ASN A 173 4.74 22.96 2.73
C ASN A 173 5.46 22.53 4.03
N ILE A 174 5.50 21.23 4.32
CA ILE A 174 6.22 20.64 5.46
C ILE A 174 7.32 19.70 4.99
N THR A 175 8.19 19.25 5.90
CA THR A 175 9.19 18.22 5.61
C THR A 175 8.54 16.84 5.51
N GLU A 176 9.15 15.93 4.74
CA GLU A 176 8.65 14.55 4.63
C GLU A 176 8.62 13.83 5.98
N ASP A 177 9.63 14.03 6.83
CA ASP A 177 9.69 13.42 8.16
C ASP A 177 8.52 13.88 9.05
N ALA A 178 8.20 15.18 9.05
CA ALA A 178 7.06 15.69 9.80
C ALA A 178 5.74 15.13 9.27
N LEU A 179 5.60 14.96 7.95
CA LEU A 179 4.44 14.29 7.37
C LEU A 179 4.34 12.82 7.81
N LEU A 180 5.45 12.10 7.85
CA LEU A 180 5.49 10.71 8.32
C LEU A 180 5.06 10.61 9.79
N GLU A 181 5.53 11.50 10.66
CA GLU A 181 5.10 11.56 12.06
C GLU A 181 3.58 11.82 12.17
N LEU A 182 3.00 12.66 11.31
CA LEU A 182 1.55 12.91 11.28
C LEU A 182 0.76 11.66 10.84
N ILE A 183 1.31 10.88 9.93
CA ILE A 183 0.71 9.61 9.49
C ILE A 183 0.82 8.56 10.60
N GLU A 184 1.99 8.43 11.22
CA GLU A 184 2.25 7.44 12.29
C GLU A 184 1.48 7.75 13.57
N SER A 185 1.29 9.02 13.89
CA SER A 185 0.43 9.47 15.00
C SER A 185 -1.07 9.36 14.69
N GLY A 186 -1.44 9.01 13.45
CA GLY A 186 -2.84 8.83 13.03
C GLY A 186 -3.60 10.13 12.78
N LYS A 187 -2.92 11.27 12.68
CA LYS A 187 -3.54 12.58 12.39
C LYS A 187 -3.91 12.73 10.92
N ILE A 188 -3.14 12.12 10.01
CA ILE A 188 -3.41 12.11 8.58
C ILE A 188 -3.65 10.67 8.13
N ALA A 189 -4.80 10.41 7.53
CA ALA A 189 -5.13 9.10 6.98
C ALA A 189 -4.31 8.83 5.70
N ALA A 190 -3.53 7.75 5.68
CA ALA A 190 -2.76 7.32 4.52
C ALA A 190 -2.97 5.83 4.25
N SER A 191 -2.94 5.43 2.97
CA SER A 191 -2.98 4.03 2.56
C SER A 191 -1.58 3.53 2.25
N ARG A 192 -1.20 2.35 2.74
CA ARG A 192 0.11 1.74 2.46
C ARG A 192 -0.02 0.72 1.33
N ILE A 193 0.57 1.02 0.18
CA ILE A 193 0.55 0.17 -1.02
C ILE A 193 2.00 -0.12 -1.41
N ASN A 194 2.37 -1.41 -1.52
CA ASN A 194 3.74 -1.83 -1.87
C ASN A 194 4.80 -1.13 -1.01
N TYR A 195 4.59 -1.12 0.31
CA TYR A 195 5.47 -0.48 1.30
C TYR A 195 5.61 1.04 1.21
N ARG A 196 4.85 1.73 0.35
CA ARG A 196 4.86 3.18 0.20
C ARG A 196 3.53 3.77 0.65
N TYR A 197 3.56 4.94 1.28
CA TYR A 197 2.34 5.66 1.63
C TYR A 197 1.77 6.41 0.42
N ARG A 198 0.44 6.35 0.30
CA ARG A 198 -0.37 7.06 -0.67
C ARG A 198 -1.44 7.83 0.07
N ILE A 199 -1.50 9.14 -0.17
CA ILE A 199 -2.39 10.05 0.55
C ILE A 199 -3.28 10.74 -0.48
N SER A 200 -4.59 10.79 -0.24
CA SER A 200 -5.49 11.50 -1.15
C SER A 200 -5.46 13.00 -0.86
N ARG A 201 -5.61 13.82 -1.91
CA ARG A 201 -5.68 15.27 -1.79
C ARG A 201 -6.78 15.71 -0.83
N THR A 202 -7.96 15.08 -0.91
CA THR A 202 -9.10 15.38 -0.04
C THR A 202 -8.78 15.24 1.44
N VAL A 203 -7.96 14.27 1.83
CA VAL A 203 -7.55 14.09 3.24
C VAL A 203 -6.60 15.20 3.68
N LEU A 204 -5.72 15.67 2.78
CA LEU A 204 -4.83 16.80 3.08
C LEU A 204 -5.62 18.11 3.19
N ASP A 205 -6.63 18.29 2.34
CA ASP A 205 -7.53 19.45 2.38
C ASP A 205 -8.33 19.49 3.68
N GLU A 206 -8.95 18.36 4.07
CA GLU A 206 -9.67 18.21 5.34
C GLU A 206 -8.75 18.48 6.55
N PHE A 207 -7.49 18.06 6.48
CA PHE A 207 -6.51 18.33 7.52
C PHE A 207 -6.18 19.84 7.63
N ILE A 208 -6.05 20.56 6.51
CA ILE A 208 -5.82 22.01 6.52
C ILE A 208 -7.05 22.72 7.09
N GLU A 209 -8.25 22.36 6.62
CA GLU A 209 -9.53 22.93 7.11
C GLU A 209 -9.72 22.68 8.61
N ALA A 210 -9.26 21.55 9.15
CA ALA A 210 -9.37 21.24 10.57
C ALA A 210 -8.35 21.98 11.46
N GLN A 211 -7.38 22.71 10.89
CA GLN A 211 -6.39 23.50 11.62
C GLN A 211 -6.67 25.01 11.62
N GLU A 212 -7.61 25.48 10.78
CA GLU A 212 -8.11 26.86 10.78
C GLU A 212 -9.22 27.07 11.83
#